data_AF-A0A3M1EE15-F1
#
_entry.id   AF-A0A3M1EE15-F1
#
_cell.length_a   1.000
_cell.length_b   1.000
_cell.length_c   1.000
_cell.angle_alpha   90.00
_cell.angle_beta   90.00
_cell.angle_gamma   90.00
#
_symmetry.space_group_name_H-M   'P 1'
#
loop_
_entity.id
_entity.type
_entity.pdbx_description
1 polymer ?
#
loop_
_entity_poly.entity_id
_entity_poly.type
_entity_poly.pdbx_seq_one_letter_code
_entity_poly.pdbx_strand_id
1 'polypeptide(L)'
;MMLRRTNVFRSVLIVGLCLGLNVSAGEPEAKKTTKTASRTKTPAPRPVSPINDVAESLNAGRTPAAATIERIMDQAVRNIAARYNLNDVQTEITADMMRRGVYKFLRENEDEVWPVLRDLLKWRLRAPDDPEARRRIGKTARPLLEKAKAAILEANEQWRAILNEEQRRVHDFDLREMETTFRKIDERFSEWETGKKPHDEYLFPEPNLAGEPARPTRPKEGTLPVPQKEMFNPKHIFEAMVERFIKDYDLKEGQITAARSILEEYKIKADDFCTANKAAFAEVIAKQQDALRRRDMKAVKEAAAEHKKLLKPIYAMGEQMQTRLRGLLETAQIERYEARKKGTRPVRKKPAEKKSAGASNVGTSGETSSSAGS
;
A
#
# COMPACT_ATOMS: atom_id res chain seq x y z
N MET A 1 1.20 -38.71 5.39
CA MET A 1 2.33 -37.77 5.19
C MET A 1 1.88 -36.52 4.43
N MET A 2 0.75 -35.91 4.82
CA MET A 2 0.15 -34.73 4.18
C MET A 2 -0.52 -33.89 5.25
N LEU A 3 0.15 -32.85 5.76
CA LEU A 3 -0.42 -31.79 6.62
C LEU A 3 0.64 -30.70 6.82
N ARG A 4 1.04 -30.03 5.74
CA ARG A 4 1.87 -28.82 5.78
C ARG A 4 1.47 -27.95 4.60
N ARG A 5 0.60 -26.94 4.76
CA ARG A 5 0.32 -25.85 3.77
C ARG A 5 -0.83 -24.84 4.14
N THR A 6 -0.90 -24.32 5.38
CA THR A 6 -1.99 -23.39 5.79
C THR A 6 -1.60 -21.92 6.12
N ASN A 7 -0.35 -21.48 5.97
CA ASN A 7 0.11 -20.20 6.59
C ASN A 7 0.24 -18.95 5.69
N VAL A 8 0.13 -19.06 4.36
CA VAL A 8 0.41 -17.90 3.48
C VAL A 8 -0.71 -16.85 3.51
N PHE A 9 -1.94 -17.28 3.79
CA PHE A 9 -3.13 -16.43 3.72
C PHE A 9 -3.35 -15.53 4.90
N ARG A 10 -3.18 -16.12 6.10
CA ARG A 10 -3.10 -15.38 7.34
C ARG A 10 -2.10 -14.25 7.18
N SER A 11 -0.93 -14.50 6.60
CA SER A 11 0.10 -13.47 6.41
C SER A 11 -0.34 -12.24 5.60
N VAL A 12 -1.20 -12.36 4.58
CA VAL A 12 -1.58 -11.22 3.70
C VAL A 12 -2.67 -10.35 4.33
N LEU A 13 -3.68 -10.98 4.95
CA LEU A 13 -4.75 -10.27 5.67
C LEU A 13 -4.26 -9.74 7.03
N ILE A 14 -3.30 -10.45 7.64
CA ILE A 14 -2.53 -9.98 8.79
C ILE A 14 -1.69 -8.78 8.36
N VAL A 15 -0.91 -8.78 7.29
CA VAL A 15 -0.13 -7.57 6.92
C VAL A 15 -1.00 -6.33 6.64
N GLY A 16 -2.24 -6.52 6.16
CA GLY A 16 -3.21 -5.43 5.96
C GLY A 16 -3.94 -4.92 7.22
N LEU A 17 -4.02 -5.72 8.30
CA LEU A 17 -4.79 -5.38 9.52
C LEU A 17 -4.10 -5.70 10.86
N CYS A 18 -2.93 -6.29 10.80
CA CYS A 18 -2.13 -6.83 11.89
C CYS A 18 -0.66 -6.86 11.50
N LEU A 19 0.09 -5.91 12.05
CA LEU A 19 1.50 -6.12 12.32
C LEU A 19 1.70 -7.23 13.40
N GLY A 20 1.01 -8.37 13.28
CA GLY A 20 0.78 -9.36 14.34
C GLY A 20 0.45 -10.76 13.84
N LEU A 21 1.42 -11.65 14.04
CA LEU A 21 1.36 -13.13 14.15
C LEU A 21 1.61 -13.98 12.89
N ASN A 22 2.90 -14.31 12.72
CA ASN A 22 3.31 -15.68 12.49
C ASN A 22 3.67 -16.28 13.87
N VAL A 23 2.68 -16.81 14.60
CA VAL A 23 2.96 -17.69 15.75
C VAL A 23 3.03 -19.09 15.19
N SER A 24 4.26 -19.52 14.93
CA SER A 24 4.59 -20.94 14.82
C SER A 24 4.30 -21.56 16.18
N ALA A 25 3.21 -22.32 16.31
CA ALA A 25 3.18 -23.39 17.29
C ALA A 25 4.37 -24.30 16.96
N GLY A 26 5.32 -24.41 17.90
CA GLY A 26 6.38 -25.41 17.79
C GLY A 26 5.74 -26.79 17.82
N GLU A 27 5.87 -27.55 16.73
CA GLU A 27 5.60 -28.99 16.77
C GLU A 27 6.59 -29.65 17.74
N PRO A 28 6.15 -30.61 18.58
CA PRO A 28 7.06 -31.46 19.32
C PRO A 28 7.87 -32.30 18.33
N GLU A 29 9.20 -32.19 18.38
CA GLU A 29 10.09 -33.06 17.61
C GLU A 29 9.83 -34.52 18.00
N ALA A 30 9.38 -35.31 17.02
CA ALA A 30 9.42 -36.75 17.12
C ALA A 30 10.89 -37.18 17.21
N LYS A 31 11.31 -37.61 18.40
CA LYS A 31 12.63 -38.18 18.69
C LYS A 31 12.90 -39.36 17.75
N LYS A 32 13.62 -39.13 16.66
CA LYS A 32 14.39 -40.18 15.98
C LYS A 32 15.81 -40.14 16.54
N THR A 33 16.07 -41.03 17.50
CA THR A 33 17.41 -41.34 17.99
C THR A 33 18.19 -42.08 16.91
N THR A 34 18.98 -41.36 16.14
CA THR A 34 20.12 -41.95 15.41
C THR A 34 21.39 -41.37 16.02
N LYS A 35 22.13 -42.21 16.75
CA LYS A 35 23.43 -41.87 17.33
C LYS A 35 24.44 -41.70 16.18
N THR A 36 24.76 -40.46 15.84
CA THR A 36 25.95 -40.13 15.05
C THR A 36 26.65 -38.97 15.74
N ALA A 37 27.86 -39.24 16.23
CA ALA A 37 28.70 -38.28 16.92
C ALA A 37 28.89 -37.02 16.05
N SER A 38 28.32 -35.91 16.50
CA SER A 38 28.31 -34.64 15.77
C SER A 38 29.11 -33.60 16.53
N ARG A 39 30.15 -33.11 15.85
CA ARG A 39 30.94 -31.93 16.16
C ARG A 39 30.01 -30.73 16.41
N THR A 40 30.07 -30.16 17.61
CA THR A 40 29.32 -28.99 18.06
C THR A 40 29.72 -27.75 17.25
N LYS A 41 29.05 -27.53 16.11
CA LYS A 41 28.95 -26.19 15.52
C LYS A 41 27.85 -25.45 16.29
N THR A 42 28.22 -24.38 16.99
CA THR A 42 27.27 -23.43 17.55
C THR A 42 26.29 -23.01 16.44
N PRO A 43 24.98 -23.27 16.58
CA PRO A 43 24.02 -22.89 15.56
C PRO A 43 24.02 -21.37 15.43
N ALA A 44 24.04 -20.86 14.20
CA ALA A 44 23.88 -19.44 13.94
C ALA A 44 22.58 -18.93 14.59
N PRO A 45 22.57 -17.73 15.18
CA PRO A 45 21.36 -17.18 15.80
C PRO A 45 20.24 -17.11 14.76
N ARG A 46 19.04 -17.58 15.15
CA ARG A 46 17.88 -17.54 14.27
C ARG A 46 17.51 -16.08 14.01
N PRO A 47 17.19 -15.68 12.76
CA PRO A 47 16.74 -14.33 12.47
C PRO A 47 15.47 -14.04 13.28
N VAL A 48 15.47 -12.89 13.97
CA VAL A 48 14.34 -12.43 14.79
C VAL A 48 13.17 -12.09 13.85
N SER A 49 11.96 -12.51 14.21
CA SER A 49 10.76 -12.19 13.43
C SER A 49 10.46 -10.69 13.54
N PRO A 50 10.31 -9.94 12.43
CA PRO A 50 9.99 -8.50 12.45
C PRO A 50 8.72 -8.15 13.25
N ILE A 51 7.82 -9.12 13.41
CA ILE A 51 6.58 -8.98 14.18
C ILE A 51 6.86 -8.81 15.67
N ASN A 52 7.89 -9.47 16.20
CA ASN A 52 8.25 -9.35 17.61
C ASN A 52 8.74 -7.91 17.90
N ASP A 53 9.49 -7.32 16.98
CA ASP A 53 9.96 -5.92 17.09
C ASP A 53 8.78 -4.93 17.16
N VAL A 54 7.69 -5.19 16.42
CA VAL A 54 6.46 -4.37 16.48
C VAL A 54 5.79 -4.49 17.84
N ALA A 55 5.58 -5.72 18.30
CA ALA A 55 4.95 -5.96 19.59
C ALA A 55 5.74 -5.32 20.74
N GLU A 56 7.07 -5.46 20.72
CA GLU A 56 7.96 -4.83 21.71
C GLU A 56 7.89 -3.29 21.64
N SER A 57 7.92 -2.71 20.44
CA SER A 57 7.79 -1.26 20.26
C SER A 57 6.46 -0.74 20.80
N LEU A 58 5.35 -1.40 20.46
CA LEU A 58 4.01 -0.99 20.88
C LEU A 58 3.77 -1.18 22.38
N ASN A 59 4.30 -2.24 22.98
CA ASN A 59 4.28 -2.47 24.43
C ASN A 59 5.11 -1.41 25.18
N ALA A 60 6.20 -0.94 24.59
CA ALA A 60 6.99 0.19 25.09
C ALA A 60 6.32 1.56 24.84
N GLY A 61 5.09 1.60 24.33
CA GLY A 61 4.36 2.83 24.02
C GLY A 61 4.90 3.58 22.78
N ARG A 62 5.79 2.97 22.01
CA ARG A 62 6.42 3.56 20.82
C ARG A 62 5.73 3.10 19.54
N THR A 63 5.62 4.00 18.58
CA THR A 63 5.25 3.64 17.20
C THR A 63 6.36 2.77 16.59
N PRO A 64 6.01 1.67 15.90
CA PRO A 64 6.99 0.86 15.19
C PRO A 64 7.80 1.72 14.22
N ALA A 65 9.10 1.52 14.16
CA ALA A 65 9.94 2.21 13.20
C ALA A 65 9.50 1.87 11.76
N ALA A 66 9.65 2.81 10.84
CA ALA A 66 9.37 2.61 9.42
C ALA A 66 10.08 1.35 8.86
N ALA A 67 11.33 1.11 9.29
CA ALA A 67 12.09 -0.08 8.93
C ALA A 67 11.40 -1.40 9.33
N THR A 68 10.65 -1.43 10.44
CA THR A 68 9.92 -2.63 10.87
C THR A 68 8.71 -2.89 9.97
N ILE A 69 8.00 -1.82 9.58
CA ILE A 69 6.87 -1.90 8.63
C ILE A 69 7.38 -2.40 7.27
N GLU A 70 8.53 -1.89 6.79
CA GLU A 70 9.17 -2.35 5.57
C GLU A 70 9.52 -3.83 5.58
N ARG A 71 10.11 -4.33 6.67
CA ARG A 71 10.42 -5.77 6.80
C ARG A 71 9.15 -6.64 6.73
N ILE A 72 8.04 -6.16 7.29
CA ILE A 72 6.76 -6.88 7.26
C ILE A 72 6.19 -6.91 5.84
N MET A 73 6.22 -5.77 5.14
CA MET A 73 5.83 -5.70 3.73
C MET A 73 6.71 -6.61 2.85
N ASP A 74 8.03 -6.58 3.04
CA ASP A 74 8.95 -7.43 2.26
C ASP A 74 8.68 -8.93 2.51
N GLN A 75 8.36 -9.33 3.74
CA GLN A 75 7.97 -10.70 4.04
C GLN A 75 6.63 -11.07 3.38
N ALA A 76 5.66 -10.17 3.39
CA ALA A 76 4.37 -10.37 2.75
C ALA A 76 4.53 -10.54 1.23
N VAL A 77 5.31 -9.67 0.59
CA VAL A 77 5.66 -9.74 -0.83
C VAL A 77 6.31 -11.07 -1.17
N ARG A 78 7.28 -11.54 -0.37
CA ARG A 78 7.90 -12.87 -0.58
C ARG A 78 6.88 -14.00 -0.52
N ASN A 79 5.93 -13.94 0.42
CA ASN A 79 4.89 -14.95 0.56
C ASN A 79 3.90 -14.93 -0.62
N ILE A 80 3.52 -13.75 -1.09
CA ILE A 80 2.68 -13.56 -2.28
C ILE A 80 3.42 -14.05 -3.53
N ALA A 81 4.67 -13.63 -3.70
CA ALA A 81 5.53 -14.06 -4.80
C ALA A 81 5.64 -15.58 -4.87
N ALA A 82 5.86 -16.23 -3.73
CA ALA A 82 5.84 -17.69 -3.66
C ALA A 82 4.46 -18.25 -4.05
N ARG A 83 3.37 -17.81 -3.42
CA ARG A 83 2.03 -18.38 -3.66
C ARG A 83 1.58 -18.26 -5.12
N TYR A 84 1.80 -17.11 -5.74
CA TYR A 84 1.38 -16.82 -7.11
C TYR A 84 2.45 -17.15 -8.14
N ASN A 85 3.59 -17.66 -7.68
CA ASN A 85 4.78 -17.90 -8.47
C ASN A 85 5.20 -16.66 -9.28
N LEU A 86 5.12 -15.47 -8.68
CA LEU A 86 5.45 -14.22 -9.36
C LEU A 86 6.91 -14.24 -9.85
N ASN A 87 7.17 -13.71 -11.03
CA ASN A 87 8.54 -13.40 -11.44
C ASN A 87 9.07 -12.15 -10.73
N ASP A 88 10.36 -11.84 -10.92
CA ASP A 88 11.03 -10.69 -10.29
C ASP A 88 10.31 -9.37 -10.56
N VAL A 89 9.86 -9.14 -11.80
CA VAL A 89 9.17 -7.89 -12.20
C VAL A 89 7.81 -7.78 -11.52
N GLN A 90 7.00 -8.84 -11.53
CA GLN A 90 5.72 -8.86 -10.80
C GLN A 90 5.92 -8.67 -9.30
N THR A 91 6.99 -9.26 -8.74
CA THR A 91 7.33 -9.15 -7.33
C THR A 91 7.68 -7.70 -6.97
N GLU A 92 8.45 -7.02 -7.81
CA GLU A 92 8.83 -5.61 -7.63
C GLU A 92 7.60 -4.69 -7.70
N ILE A 93 6.73 -4.89 -8.70
CA ILE A 93 5.46 -4.16 -8.83
C ILE A 93 4.57 -4.41 -7.61
N THR A 94 4.44 -5.66 -7.17
CA THR A 94 3.66 -6.05 -5.99
C THR A 94 4.21 -5.37 -4.73
N ALA A 95 5.53 -5.30 -4.58
CA ALA A 95 6.17 -4.61 -3.45
C ALA A 95 5.88 -3.11 -3.47
N ASP A 96 6.00 -2.47 -4.62
CA ASP A 96 5.73 -1.04 -4.76
C ASP A 96 4.26 -0.70 -4.50
N MET A 97 3.33 -1.48 -5.04
CA MET A 97 1.89 -1.33 -4.77
C MET A 97 1.57 -1.47 -3.28
N MET A 98 2.12 -2.50 -2.63
CA MET A 98 1.90 -2.73 -1.20
C MET A 98 2.47 -1.59 -0.36
N ARG A 99 3.70 -1.12 -0.65
CA ARG A 99 4.30 0.02 0.05
C ARG A 99 3.46 1.29 -0.11
N ARG A 100 3.03 1.60 -1.33
CA ARG A 100 2.18 2.77 -1.61
C ARG A 100 0.85 2.69 -0.85
N GLY A 101 0.17 1.55 -0.89
CA GLY A 101 -1.10 1.33 -0.20
C GLY A 101 -0.97 1.45 1.32
N VAL A 102 -0.01 0.75 1.92
CA VAL A 102 0.23 0.75 3.37
C VAL A 102 0.65 2.14 3.86
N TYR A 103 1.59 2.81 3.18
CA TYR A 103 2.01 4.14 3.59
C TYR A 103 0.93 5.21 3.40
N LYS A 104 0.08 5.09 2.37
CA LYS A 104 -1.10 5.97 2.22
C LYS A 104 -2.06 5.76 3.39
N PHE A 105 -2.42 4.51 3.68
CA PHE A 105 -3.35 4.17 4.75
C PHE A 105 -2.85 4.64 6.12
N LEU A 106 -1.59 4.35 6.45
CA LEU A 106 -0.98 4.76 7.71
C LEU A 106 -0.92 6.28 7.83
N ARG A 107 -0.51 7.00 6.79
CA ARG A 107 -0.49 8.48 6.82
C ARG A 107 -1.86 9.09 7.11
N GLU A 108 -2.93 8.47 6.60
CA GLU A 108 -4.30 8.96 6.74
C GLU A 108 -4.95 8.57 8.08
N ASN A 109 -4.44 7.55 8.78
CA ASN A 109 -5.08 6.96 9.96
C ASN A 109 -4.12 6.69 11.13
N GLU A 110 -2.90 7.25 11.11
CA GLU A 110 -1.82 6.90 12.03
C GLU A 110 -2.24 7.01 13.51
N ASP A 111 -2.83 8.15 13.85
CA ASP A 111 -3.24 8.52 15.20
C ASP A 111 -4.33 7.59 15.77
N GLU A 112 -5.15 6.99 14.89
CA GLU A 112 -6.21 6.06 15.26
C GLU A 112 -5.71 4.60 15.30
N VAL A 113 -4.82 4.23 14.37
CA VAL A 113 -4.35 2.84 14.18
C VAL A 113 -3.47 2.38 15.34
N TRP A 114 -2.52 3.20 15.80
CA TRP A 114 -1.56 2.75 16.81
C TRP A 114 -2.17 2.46 18.19
N PRO A 115 -3.08 3.29 18.74
CA PRO A 115 -3.77 2.97 19.98
C PRO A 115 -4.56 1.66 19.89
N VAL A 116 -5.29 1.45 18.78
CA VAL A 116 -6.07 0.22 18.56
C VAL A 116 -5.16 -1.00 18.46
N LEU A 117 -4.08 -0.93 17.68
CA LEU A 117 -3.13 -2.04 17.59
C LEU A 117 -2.47 -2.36 18.93
N ARG A 118 -2.14 -1.34 19.73
CA ARG A 118 -1.60 -1.54 21.08
C ARG A 118 -2.60 -2.25 21.98
N ASP A 119 -3.86 -1.82 21.98
CA ASP A 119 -4.94 -2.48 22.72
C ASP A 119 -5.13 -3.93 22.27
N LEU A 120 -5.16 -4.19 20.96
CA LEU A 120 -5.30 -5.54 20.40
C LEU A 120 -4.11 -6.45 20.78
N LEU A 121 -2.88 -5.94 20.72
CA LEU A 121 -1.68 -6.72 21.07
C LEU A 121 -1.55 -6.97 22.57
N LYS A 122 -1.99 -6.03 23.42
CA LYS A 122 -2.07 -6.23 24.88
C LYS A 122 -2.89 -7.49 25.21
N TRP A 123 -3.96 -7.72 24.48
CA TRP A 123 -4.83 -8.90 24.62
C TRP A 123 -4.44 -10.05 23.69
N ARG A 124 -3.27 -10.00 23.03
CA ARG A 124 -2.78 -11.02 22.10
C ARG A 124 -3.80 -11.38 21.02
N LEU A 125 -4.53 -10.37 20.52
CA LEU A 125 -5.61 -10.51 19.54
C LEU A 125 -6.76 -11.40 20.03
N ARG A 126 -6.96 -11.52 21.34
CA ARG A 126 -8.12 -12.14 21.98
C ARG A 126 -9.09 -11.07 22.47
N ALA A 127 -10.34 -11.46 22.71
CA ALA A 127 -11.30 -10.59 23.36
C ALA A 127 -10.84 -10.24 24.79
N PRO A 128 -10.75 -8.95 25.16
CA PRO A 128 -10.57 -8.56 26.56
C PRO A 128 -11.62 -9.21 27.45
N ASP A 129 -11.29 -9.55 28.69
CA ASP A 129 -12.29 -10.06 29.65
C ASP A 129 -13.19 -8.94 30.20
N ASP A 130 -12.68 -7.70 30.24
CA ASP A 130 -13.43 -6.50 30.63
C ASP A 130 -14.43 -6.05 29.53
N PRO A 131 -15.75 -5.96 29.82
CA PRO A 131 -16.75 -5.45 28.88
C PRO A 131 -16.50 -4.04 28.38
N GLU A 132 -15.99 -3.12 29.23
CA GLU A 132 -15.76 -1.73 28.81
C GLU A 132 -14.58 -1.63 27.85
N ALA A 133 -13.49 -2.39 28.09
CA ALA A 133 -12.40 -2.53 27.14
C ALA A 133 -12.89 -3.06 25.78
N ARG A 134 -13.79 -4.05 25.76
CA ARG A 134 -14.39 -4.54 24.51
C ARG A 134 -15.16 -3.42 23.78
N ARG A 135 -16.04 -2.70 24.47
CA ARG A 135 -16.81 -1.59 23.86
C ARG A 135 -15.91 -0.53 23.25
N ARG A 136 -14.89 -0.11 24.00
CA ARG A 136 -13.92 0.89 23.54
C ARG A 136 -13.18 0.41 22.29
N ILE A 137 -12.65 -0.81 22.32
CA ILE A 137 -11.89 -1.37 21.19
C ILE A 137 -12.80 -1.55 19.99
N GLY A 138 -13.99 -2.17 20.15
CA GLY A 138 -14.96 -2.36 19.08
C GLY A 138 -15.34 -1.05 18.38
N LYS A 139 -15.72 -0.03 19.16
CA LYS A 139 -16.09 1.30 18.66
C LYS A 139 -14.96 1.99 17.88
N THR A 140 -13.71 1.81 18.30
CA THR A 140 -12.56 2.47 17.68
C THR A 140 -12.00 1.68 16.49
N ALA A 141 -11.97 0.35 16.59
CA ALA A 141 -11.38 -0.52 15.59
C ALA A 141 -12.27 -0.72 14.35
N ARG A 142 -13.59 -0.72 14.52
CA ARG A 142 -14.52 -1.04 13.43
C ARG A 142 -14.47 -0.04 12.26
N PRO A 143 -14.46 1.30 12.47
CA PRO A 143 -14.27 2.24 11.37
C PRO A 143 -12.92 2.07 10.65
N LEU A 144 -11.86 1.75 11.39
CA LEU A 144 -10.53 1.49 10.82
C LEU A 144 -10.50 0.20 10.00
N LEU A 145 -11.20 -0.85 10.45
CA LEU A 145 -11.36 -2.10 9.72
C LEU A 145 -12.03 -1.85 8.36
N GLU A 146 -13.11 -1.09 8.32
CA GLU A 146 -13.81 -0.79 7.06
C GLU A 146 -12.94 0.04 6.10
N LYS A 147 -12.22 1.06 6.61
CA LYS A 147 -11.25 1.81 5.80
C LYS A 147 -10.13 0.90 5.26
N ALA A 148 -9.60 0.01 6.11
CA ALA A 148 -8.54 -0.93 5.72
C ALA A 148 -9.03 -1.93 4.67
N LYS A 149 -10.22 -2.52 4.88
CA LYS A 149 -10.88 -3.42 3.94
C LYS A 149 -11.07 -2.76 2.58
N ALA A 150 -11.59 -1.53 2.53
CA ALA A 150 -11.77 -0.79 1.28
C ALA A 150 -10.44 -0.58 0.54
N ALA A 151 -9.39 -0.13 1.24
CA ALA A 151 -8.07 0.06 0.66
C ALA A 151 -7.42 -1.25 0.17
N ILE A 152 -7.62 -2.36 0.90
CA ILE A 152 -7.13 -3.68 0.51
C ILE A 152 -7.86 -4.17 -0.74
N LEU A 153 -9.19 -4.05 -0.82
CA LEU A 153 -9.96 -4.48 -1.98
C LEU A 153 -9.61 -3.65 -3.23
N GLU A 154 -9.47 -2.33 -3.10
CA GLU A 154 -9.01 -1.45 -4.18
C GLU A 154 -7.64 -1.87 -4.71
N ALA A 155 -6.67 -2.11 -3.81
CA ALA A 155 -5.33 -2.55 -4.18
C ALA A 155 -5.33 -3.94 -4.83
N ASN A 156 -6.21 -4.85 -4.38
CA ASN A 156 -6.37 -6.18 -4.97
C ASN A 156 -6.94 -6.11 -6.38
N GLU A 157 -7.89 -5.21 -6.65
CA GLU A 157 -8.44 -5.01 -8.00
C GLU A 157 -7.35 -4.53 -8.97
N GLN A 158 -6.53 -3.56 -8.55
CA GLN A 158 -5.39 -3.10 -9.33
C GLN A 158 -4.35 -4.22 -9.53
N TRP A 159 -4.12 -5.02 -8.49
CA TRP A 159 -3.13 -6.10 -8.56
C TRP A 159 -3.59 -7.23 -9.48
N ARG A 160 -4.89 -7.51 -9.52
CA ARG A 160 -5.50 -8.48 -10.43
C ARG A 160 -5.17 -8.20 -11.90
N ALA A 161 -5.03 -6.93 -12.28
CA ALA A 161 -4.73 -6.52 -13.65
C ALA A 161 -3.35 -6.97 -14.15
N ILE A 162 -2.37 -7.15 -13.25
CA ILE A 162 -1.00 -7.58 -13.60
C ILE A 162 -0.80 -9.11 -13.54
N LEU A 163 -1.86 -9.86 -13.21
CA LEU A 163 -1.85 -11.31 -13.10
C LEU A 163 -2.29 -11.96 -14.41
N ASN A 164 -1.66 -13.09 -14.75
CA ASN A 164 -2.14 -13.93 -15.84
C ASN A 164 -3.39 -14.74 -15.44
N GLU A 165 -3.97 -15.47 -16.38
CA GLU A 165 -5.22 -16.20 -16.16
C GLU A 165 -5.15 -17.24 -15.02
N GLU A 166 -4.06 -18.00 -14.90
CA GLU A 166 -3.91 -18.99 -13.83
C GLU A 166 -3.75 -18.30 -12.47
N GLN A 167 -2.94 -17.23 -12.41
CA GLN A 167 -2.77 -16.40 -11.22
C GLN A 167 -4.08 -15.71 -10.80
N ARG A 168 -4.89 -15.22 -11.76
CA ARG A 168 -6.20 -14.60 -11.50
C ARG A 168 -7.19 -15.58 -10.88
N ARG A 169 -7.21 -16.85 -11.30
CA ARG A 169 -8.07 -17.86 -10.66
C ARG A 169 -7.72 -18.09 -9.20
N VAL A 170 -6.41 -18.13 -8.90
CA VAL A 170 -5.94 -18.19 -7.50
C VAL A 170 -6.35 -16.92 -6.77
N HIS A 171 -6.15 -15.74 -7.38
CA HIS A 171 -6.54 -14.45 -6.81
C HIS A 171 -8.04 -14.34 -6.50
N ASP A 172 -8.90 -14.75 -7.42
CA ASP A 172 -10.37 -14.66 -7.27
C ASP A 172 -10.87 -15.62 -6.18
N PHE A 173 -10.26 -16.80 -6.08
CA PHE A 173 -10.49 -17.69 -4.94
C PHE A 173 -10.05 -17.02 -3.64
N ASP A 174 -8.88 -16.41 -3.69
CA ASP A 174 -8.24 -15.81 -2.55
C ASP A 174 -9.00 -14.59 -2.00
N LEU A 175 -9.59 -13.80 -2.90
CA LEU A 175 -10.43 -12.65 -2.59
C LEU A 175 -11.71 -13.07 -1.85
N ARG A 176 -12.35 -14.18 -2.26
CA ARG A 176 -13.56 -14.70 -1.58
C ARG A 176 -13.27 -15.20 -0.16
N GLU A 177 -12.14 -15.89 0.05
CA GLU A 177 -11.70 -16.31 1.39
C GLU A 177 -11.46 -15.08 2.28
N MET A 178 -10.84 -14.03 1.72
CA MET A 178 -10.58 -12.78 2.41
C MET A 178 -11.86 -12.01 2.77
N GLU A 179 -12.82 -11.88 1.86
CA GLU A 179 -14.12 -11.24 2.15
C GLU A 179 -14.88 -11.96 3.26
N THR A 180 -14.87 -13.30 3.25
CA THR A 180 -15.47 -14.11 4.32
C THR A 180 -14.77 -13.86 5.66
N THR A 181 -13.45 -13.71 5.65
CA THR A 181 -12.67 -13.39 6.84
C THR A 181 -13.01 -11.99 7.36
N PHE A 182 -13.10 -10.98 6.49
CA PHE A 182 -13.50 -9.63 6.89
C PHE A 182 -14.89 -9.59 7.51
N ARG A 183 -15.86 -10.29 6.93
CA ARG A 183 -17.22 -10.37 7.48
C ARG A 183 -17.21 -10.91 8.92
N LYS A 184 -16.49 -12.01 9.16
CA LYS A 184 -16.37 -12.60 10.51
C LYS A 184 -15.67 -11.67 11.50
N ILE A 185 -14.66 -10.91 11.05
CA ILE A 185 -13.96 -9.94 11.89
C ILE A 185 -14.89 -8.76 12.23
N ASP A 186 -15.66 -8.23 11.27
CA ASP A 186 -16.63 -7.17 11.50
C ASP A 186 -17.75 -7.60 12.46
N GLU A 187 -18.26 -8.83 12.32
CA GLU A 187 -19.21 -9.43 13.27
C GLU A 187 -18.64 -9.45 14.70
N ARG A 188 -17.38 -9.87 14.88
CA ARG A 188 -16.70 -9.88 16.19
C ARG A 188 -16.54 -8.49 16.77
N PHE A 189 -16.13 -7.51 15.96
CA PHE A 189 -16.03 -6.13 16.44
C PHE A 189 -17.40 -5.51 16.75
N SER A 190 -18.45 -5.89 16.01
CA SER A 190 -19.83 -5.48 16.32
C SER A 190 -20.29 -6.04 17.66
N GLU A 191 -19.94 -7.28 17.99
CA GLU A 191 -20.19 -7.85 19.32
C GLU A 191 -19.40 -7.12 20.42
N TRP A 192 -18.11 -6.83 20.16
CA TRP A 192 -17.27 -6.07 21.08
C TRP A 192 -17.80 -4.68 21.35
N GLU A 193 -18.32 -3.99 20.32
CA GLU A 193 -18.94 -2.67 20.42
C GLU A 193 -20.10 -2.66 21.43
N THR A 194 -20.82 -3.79 21.59
CA THR A 194 -21.88 -3.95 22.60
C THR A 194 -21.36 -4.43 23.98
N GLY A 195 -20.09 -4.81 24.06
CA GLY A 195 -19.45 -5.35 25.26
C GLY A 195 -19.64 -6.87 25.41
N LYS A 196 -20.19 -7.55 24.40
CA LYS A 196 -20.32 -9.01 24.38
C LYS A 196 -18.99 -9.67 24.05
N LYS A 197 -18.74 -10.84 24.64
CA LYS A 197 -17.59 -11.69 24.29
C LYS A 197 -18.03 -12.60 23.13
N PRO A 198 -17.30 -12.61 21.99
CA PRO A 198 -17.61 -13.51 20.89
C PRO A 198 -17.53 -14.96 21.32
N HIS A 199 -18.28 -15.81 20.63
CA HIS A 199 -18.25 -17.25 20.87
C HIS A 199 -16.84 -17.83 20.63
N ASP A 200 -16.07 -17.25 19.71
CA ASP A 200 -14.67 -17.60 19.48
C ASP A 200 -13.77 -16.63 20.25
N GLU A 201 -12.77 -17.16 20.97
CA GLU A 201 -11.89 -16.37 21.85
C GLU A 201 -10.98 -15.43 21.06
N TYR A 202 -10.64 -15.80 19.82
CA TYR A 202 -9.69 -15.07 18.99
C TYR A 202 -10.38 -14.01 18.13
N LEU A 203 -9.66 -12.96 17.75
CA LEU A 203 -10.14 -11.97 16.78
C LEU A 203 -10.19 -12.54 15.36
N PHE A 204 -9.17 -13.33 14.99
CA PHE A 204 -9.08 -13.93 13.67
C PHE A 204 -9.78 -15.29 13.66
N PRO A 205 -10.74 -15.51 12.75
CA PRO A 205 -11.41 -16.80 12.67
C PRO A 205 -10.41 -17.90 12.32
N GLU A 206 -10.66 -19.09 12.85
CA GLU A 206 -10.00 -20.28 12.34
C GLU A 206 -10.42 -20.55 10.89
N PRO A 207 -9.51 -21.01 10.02
CA PRO A 207 -9.87 -21.40 8.66
C PRO A 207 -10.92 -22.51 8.73
N ASN A 208 -12.00 -22.38 7.97
CA ASN A 208 -13.01 -23.44 7.96
C ASN A 208 -12.54 -24.55 7.01
N LEU A 209 -11.77 -25.50 7.54
CA LEU A 209 -11.25 -26.60 6.73
C LEU A 209 -12.35 -27.54 6.19
N ALA A 210 -13.57 -27.47 6.73
CA ALA A 210 -14.69 -28.31 6.34
C ALA A 210 -15.58 -27.61 5.29
N GLY A 211 -15.63 -28.16 4.08
CA GLY A 211 -16.56 -27.72 3.03
C GLY A 211 -16.08 -26.56 2.15
N GLU A 212 -14.84 -26.10 2.30
CA GLU A 212 -14.26 -25.13 1.37
C GLU A 212 -14.00 -25.80 0.01
N PRO A 213 -14.31 -25.11 -1.11
CA PRO A 213 -13.98 -25.61 -2.44
C PRO A 213 -12.48 -25.88 -2.54
N ALA A 214 -12.11 -26.93 -3.28
CA ALA A 214 -10.71 -27.31 -3.45
C ALA A 214 -9.89 -26.09 -3.90
N ARG A 215 -8.84 -25.77 -3.15
CA ARG A 215 -7.97 -24.64 -3.47
C ARG A 215 -7.38 -24.84 -4.87
N PRO A 216 -7.38 -23.80 -5.73
CA PRO A 216 -6.75 -23.89 -7.03
C PRO A 216 -5.28 -24.27 -6.87
N THR A 217 -4.78 -25.11 -7.78
CA THR A 217 -3.39 -25.52 -7.78
C THR A 217 -2.49 -24.30 -7.94
N ARG A 218 -1.39 -24.27 -7.16
CA ARG A 218 -0.36 -23.25 -7.33
C ARG A 218 0.09 -23.20 -8.80
N PRO A 219 0.22 -22.00 -9.41
CA PRO A 219 0.69 -21.90 -10.78
C PRO A 219 2.02 -22.62 -10.96
N LYS A 220 2.16 -23.42 -12.02
CA LYS A 220 3.39 -24.22 -12.23
C LYS A 220 4.59 -23.30 -12.49
N GLU A 221 5.74 -23.71 -11.99
CA GLU A 221 7.00 -23.02 -12.22
C GLU A 221 7.41 -23.19 -13.70
N GLY A 222 7.57 -22.09 -14.43
CA GLY A 222 7.96 -22.08 -15.85
C GLY A 222 6.82 -22.10 -16.88
N THR A 223 5.56 -22.27 -16.48
CA THR A 223 4.40 -22.14 -17.41
C THR A 223 3.84 -20.73 -17.47
N LEU A 224 4.33 -19.83 -16.62
CA LEU A 224 3.85 -18.47 -16.64
C LEU A 224 4.30 -17.84 -17.96
N PRO A 225 3.38 -17.33 -18.80
CA PRO A 225 3.79 -16.33 -19.77
C PRO A 225 4.57 -15.31 -18.96
N VAL A 226 5.81 -15.01 -19.38
CA VAL A 226 6.48 -13.80 -18.92
C VAL A 226 5.40 -12.75 -19.13
N PRO A 227 4.84 -12.15 -18.06
CA PRO A 227 3.79 -11.16 -18.23
C PRO A 227 4.36 -10.27 -19.30
N GLN A 228 3.59 -10.08 -20.37
CA GLN A 228 3.91 -9.01 -21.29
C GLN A 228 3.92 -7.82 -20.37
N LYS A 229 5.11 -7.48 -19.88
CA LYS A 229 5.38 -6.36 -19.01
C LYS A 229 4.71 -5.29 -19.82
N GLU A 230 3.55 -4.80 -19.40
CA GLU A 230 2.96 -3.63 -20.02
C GLU A 230 4.14 -2.68 -20.07
N MET A 231 4.66 -2.50 -21.28
CA MET A 231 5.99 -1.97 -21.50
C MET A 231 6.01 -0.72 -20.68
N PHE A 232 6.83 -0.71 -19.61
CA PHE A 232 6.99 0.40 -18.65
C PHE A 232 6.08 1.56 -19.04
N ASN A 233 4.82 1.60 -18.57
CA ASN A 233 3.88 2.55 -19.16
C ASN A 233 4.20 3.93 -18.58
N PRO A 234 4.86 4.83 -19.34
CA PRO A 234 5.33 6.10 -18.79
C PRO A 234 4.16 6.96 -18.32
N LYS A 235 2.98 6.75 -18.92
CA LYS A 235 1.76 7.50 -18.66
C LYS A 235 1.36 7.41 -17.19
N HIS A 236 1.41 6.22 -16.59
CA HIS A 236 1.05 6.04 -15.17
C HIS A 236 2.04 6.72 -14.22
N ILE A 237 3.32 6.81 -14.59
CA ILE A 237 4.33 7.50 -13.76
C ILE A 237 4.06 8.99 -13.78
N PHE A 238 3.75 9.56 -14.95
CA PHE A 238 3.44 10.98 -15.07
C PHE A 238 2.11 11.33 -14.38
N GLU A 239 1.09 10.50 -14.54
CA GLU A 239 -0.20 10.64 -13.83
C GLU A 239 0.02 10.66 -12.32
N ALA A 240 0.72 9.67 -11.77
CA ALA A 240 1.01 9.61 -10.34
C ALA A 240 1.82 10.82 -9.85
N MET A 241 2.75 11.33 -10.68
CA MET A 241 3.54 12.52 -10.35
C MET A 241 2.66 13.78 -10.28
N VAL A 242 1.78 13.97 -11.26
CA VAL A 242 0.91 15.15 -11.35
C VAL A 242 -0.18 15.12 -10.28
N GLU A 243 -0.82 13.98 -10.05
CA GLU A 243 -1.84 13.83 -9.00
C GLU A 243 -1.24 14.06 -7.61
N ARG A 244 -0.02 13.53 -7.36
CA ARG A 244 0.71 13.84 -6.14
C ARG A 244 1.06 15.32 -6.06
N PHE A 245 1.47 15.96 -7.15
CA PHE A 245 1.80 17.38 -7.18
C PHE A 245 0.58 18.26 -6.86
N ILE A 246 -0.59 17.95 -7.44
CA ILE A 246 -1.86 18.61 -7.16
C ILE A 246 -2.19 18.53 -5.66
N LYS A 247 -2.10 17.32 -5.09
CA LYS A 247 -2.38 17.07 -3.67
C LYS A 247 -1.35 17.73 -2.74
N ASP A 248 -0.06 17.62 -3.06
CA ASP A 248 1.02 18.08 -2.19
C ASP A 248 1.06 19.62 -2.06
N TYR A 249 0.64 20.36 -3.09
CA TYR A 249 0.68 21.85 -3.11
C TYR A 249 -0.68 22.54 -2.97
N ASP A 250 -1.77 21.79 -2.80
CA ASP A 250 -3.14 22.32 -2.75
C ASP A 250 -3.41 23.28 -3.92
N LEU A 251 -3.25 22.77 -5.15
CA LEU A 251 -3.41 23.59 -6.34
C LEU A 251 -4.85 24.13 -6.47
N LYS A 252 -4.98 25.38 -6.92
CA LYS A 252 -6.27 26.01 -7.27
C LYS A 252 -6.78 25.43 -8.59
N GLU A 253 -8.07 25.56 -8.87
CA GLU A 253 -8.71 24.99 -10.07
C GLU A 253 -7.99 25.35 -11.38
N GLY A 254 -7.63 26.62 -11.59
CA GLY A 254 -6.86 27.04 -12.77
C GLY A 254 -5.46 26.38 -12.86
N GLN A 255 -4.79 26.17 -11.73
CA GLN A 255 -3.49 25.49 -11.67
C GLN A 255 -3.65 23.98 -11.93
N ILE A 256 -4.74 23.35 -11.46
CA ILE A 256 -5.05 21.95 -11.73
C ILE A 256 -5.26 21.72 -13.23
N THR A 257 -6.05 22.58 -13.88
CA THR A 257 -6.27 22.51 -15.34
C THR A 257 -4.96 22.66 -16.10
N ALA A 258 -4.11 23.62 -15.71
CA ALA A 258 -2.79 23.80 -16.32
C ALA A 258 -1.87 22.58 -16.08
N ALA A 259 -1.87 22.00 -14.88
CA ALA A 259 -1.09 20.81 -14.55
C ALA A 259 -1.52 19.58 -15.35
N ARG A 260 -2.83 19.38 -15.55
CA ARG A 260 -3.38 18.30 -16.38
C ARG A 260 -3.12 18.51 -17.88
N SER A 261 -3.11 19.76 -18.35
CA SER A 261 -2.69 20.06 -19.72
C SER A 261 -1.21 19.70 -19.95
N ILE A 262 -0.34 20.04 -18.99
CA ILE A 262 1.07 19.61 -19.02
C ILE A 262 1.17 18.08 -19.02
N LEU A 263 0.40 17.40 -18.16
CA LEU A 263 0.37 15.93 -18.10
C LEU A 263 0.09 15.31 -19.47
N GLU A 264 -0.96 15.76 -20.16
CA GLU A 264 -1.33 15.17 -21.45
C GLU A 264 -0.28 15.43 -22.54
N GLU A 265 0.35 16.61 -22.54
CA GLU A 265 1.47 16.88 -23.44
C GLU A 265 2.62 15.88 -23.24
N TYR A 266 2.99 15.61 -21.99
CA TYR A 266 4.08 14.66 -21.68
C TYR A 266 3.69 13.20 -21.89
N LYS A 267 2.41 12.84 -21.72
CA LYS A 267 1.89 11.52 -22.08
C LYS A 267 2.03 11.26 -23.58
N ILE A 268 1.70 12.24 -24.42
CA ILE A 268 1.88 12.17 -25.88
C ILE A 268 3.38 12.02 -26.21
N LYS A 269 4.24 12.88 -25.67
CA LYS A 269 5.70 12.81 -25.92
C LYS A 269 6.32 11.46 -25.54
N ALA A 270 5.90 10.89 -24.41
CA ALA A 270 6.38 9.58 -24.00
C ALA A 270 5.82 8.45 -24.89
N ASP A 271 4.57 8.55 -25.34
CA ASP A 271 3.96 7.61 -26.28
C ASP A 271 4.69 7.62 -27.63
N ASP A 272 4.98 8.81 -28.16
CA ASP A 272 5.76 8.99 -29.38
C ASP A 272 7.15 8.38 -29.24
N PHE A 273 7.82 8.63 -28.11
CA PHE A 273 9.12 8.05 -27.82
C PHE A 273 9.08 6.52 -27.74
N CYS A 274 8.10 5.95 -27.03
CA CYS A 274 7.90 4.51 -26.93
C CYS A 274 7.60 3.88 -28.30
N THR A 275 6.80 4.54 -29.12
CA THR A 275 6.47 4.11 -30.49
C THR A 275 7.70 4.14 -31.38
N ALA A 276 8.47 5.24 -31.37
CA ALA A 276 9.70 5.39 -32.15
C ALA A 276 10.79 4.39 -31.76
N ASN A 277 10.84 3.99 -30.48
CA ASN A 277 11.84 3.05 -29.95
C ASN A 277 11.30 1.64 -29.72
N LYS A 278 10.12 1.31 -30.26
CA LYS A 278 9.43 0.03 -30.03
C LYS A 278 10.32 -1.18 -30.34
N ALA A 279 11.05 -1.13 -31.45
CA ALA A 279 11.96 -2.21 -31.85
C ALA A 279 13.14 -2.39 -30.87
N ALA A 280 13.75 -1.30 -30.40
CA ALA A 280 14.85 -1.34 -29.45
C ALA A 280 14.40 -1.90 -28.09
N PHE A 281 13.22 -1.50 -27.61
CA PHE A 281 12.64 -2.10 -26.41
C PHE A 281 12.37 -3.59 -26.58
N ALA A 282 11.78 -3.99 -27.73
CA ALA A 282 11.52 -5.40 -28.02
C ALA A 282 12.82 -6.22 -28.05
N GLU A 283 13.89 -5.69 -28.64
CA GLU A 283 15.21 -6.34 -28.68
C GLU A 283 15.78 -6.55 -27.27
N VAL A 284 15.79 -5.51 -26.43
CA VAL A 284 16.33 -5.63 -25.06
C VAL A 284 15.50 -6.58 -24.20
N ILE A 285 14.17 -6.57 -24.36
CA ILE A 285 13.28 -7.54 -23.69
C ILE A 285 13.59 -8.96 -24.17
N ALA A 286 13.78 -9.18 -25.47
CA ALA A 286 14.14 -10.48 -26.02
C ALA A 286 15.50 -10.97 -25.49
N LYS A 287 16.52 -10.10 -25.44
CA LYS A 287 17.84 -10.39 -24.83
C LYS A 287 17.69 -10.81 -23.37
N GLN A 288 16.90 -10.06 -22.60
CA GLN A 288 16.66 -10.37 -21.19
C GLN A 288 15.98 -11.74 -21.01
N GLN A 289 14.97 -12.05 -21.83
CA GLN A 289 14.26 -13.32 -21.79
C GLN A 289 15.15 -14.50 -22.20
N ASP A 290 15.96 -14.36 -23.24
CA ASP A 290 16.90 -15.39 -23.68
C ASP A 290 17.98 -15.65 -22.61
N ALA A 291 18.53 -14.61 -22.00
CA ALA A 291 19.46 -14.73 -20.88
C ALA A 291 18.85 -15.47 -19.68
N LEU A 292 17.58 -15.17 -19.34
CA LEU A 292 16.85 -15.90 -18.29
C LEU A 292 16.68 -17.38 -18.61
N ARG A 293 16.32 -17.72 -19.86
CA ARG A 293 16.18 -19.12 -20.31
C ARG A 293 17.49 -19.89 -20.18
N ARG A 294 18.62 -19.23 -20.47
CA ARG A 294 19.98 -19.79 -20.34
C ARG A 294 20.49 -19.78 -18.89
N ARG A 295 19.76 -19.17 -17.96
CA ARG A 295 20.17 -18.92 -16.58
C ARG A 295 21.46 -18.09 -16.47
N ASP A 296 21.72 -17.23 -17.44
CA ASP A 296 22.87 -16.32 -17.43
C ASP A 296 22.52 -15.01 -16.71
N MET A 297 22.76 -14.99 -15.40
CA MET A 297 22.46 -13.83 -14.57
C MET A 297 23.30 -12.59 -14.91
N LYS A 298 24.46 -12.76 -15.56
CA LYS A 298 25.28 -11.62 -15.98
C LYS A 298 24.61 -10.93 -17.17
N ALA A 299 24.23 -11.69 -18.19
CA ALA A 299 23.52 -11.18 -19.36
C ALA A 299 22.15 -10.55 -18.98
N VAL A 300 21.45 -11.11 -17.99
CA VAL A 300 20.22 -10.50 -17.46
C VAL A 300 20.47 -9.10 -16.90
N LYS A 301 21.56 -8.91 -16.13
CA LYS A 301 21.93 -7.61 -15.58
C LYS A 301 22.32 -6.61 -16.66
N GLU A 302 23.05 -7.07 -17.68
CA GLU A 302 23.44 -6.24 -18.83
C GLU A 302 22.21 -5.77 -19.63
N ALA A 303 21.30 -6.68 -19.98
CA ALA A 303 20.05 -6.33 -20.64
C ALA A 303 19.18 -5.37 -19.80
N ALA A 304 19.13 -5.56 -18.48
CA ALA A 304 18.45 -4.62 -17.59
C ALA A 304 19.10 -3.22 -17.57
N ALA A 305 20.43 -3.13 -17.66
CA ALA A 305 21.16 -1.87 -17.76
C ALA A 305 20.91 -1.19 -19.12
N GLU A 306 20.87 -1.94 -20.22
CA GLU A 306 20.48 -1.44 -21.54
C GLU A 306 19.05 -0.89 -21.52
N HIS A 307 18.11 -1.64 -20.92
CA HIS A 307 16.73 -1.20 -20.76
C HIS A 307 16.65 0.12 -19.97
N LYS A 308 17.37 0.22 -18.86
CA LYS A 308 17.45 1.46 -18.08
C LYS A 308 18.05 2.61 -18.88
N LYS A 309 19.03 2.36 -19.75
CA LYS A 309 19.61 3.37 -20.64
C LYS A 309 18.59 3.86 -21.68
N LEU A 310 17.80 2.97 -22.27
CA LEU A 310 16.71 3.32 -23.18
C LEU A 310 15.62 4.18 -22.51
N LEU A 311 15.39 3.99 -21.21
CA LEU A 311 14.43 4.79 -20.44
C LEU A 311 14.94 6.18 -20.01
N LYS A 312 16.24 6.49 -20.16
CA LYS A 312 16.80 7.80 -19.75
C LYS A 312 16.05 9.01 -20.31
N PRO A 313 15.69 9.05 -21.61
CA PRO A 313 14.95 10.19 -22.16
C PRO A 313 13.59 10.39 -21.50
N ILE A 314 12.90 9.31 -21.12
CA ILE A 314 11.62 9.41 -20.42
C ILE A 314 11.80 9.98 -19.00
N TYR A 315 12.87 9.61 -18.30
CA TYR A 315 13.18 10.22 -17.01
C TYR A 315 13.50 11.71 -17.14
N ALA A 316 14.26 12.11 -18.17
CA ALA A 316 14.52 13.51 -18.46
C ALA A 316 13.22 14.28 -18.78
N MET A 317 12.28 13.66 -19.50
CA MET A 317 10.94 14.24 -19.71
C MET A 317 10.21 14.46 -18.38
N GLY A 318 10.29 13.53 -17.44
CA GLY A 318 9.73 13.69 -16.10
C GLY A 318 10.32 14.88 -15.33
N GLU A 319 11.63 15.12 -15.42
CA GLU A 319 12.29 16.28 -14.80
C GLU A 319 11.84 17.61 -15.44
N GLN A 320 11.73 17.65 -16.77
CA GLN A 320 11.21 18.82 -17.48
C GLN A 320 9.75 19.10 -17.11
N MET A 321 8.92 18.05 -17.02
CA MET A 321 7.54 18.14 -16.58
C MET A 321 7.48 18.71 -15.15
N GLN A 322 8.28 18.19 -14.23
CA GLN A 322 8.34 18.68 -12.85
C GLN A 322 8.76 20.16 -12.79
N THR A 323 9.70 20.59 -13.64
CA THR A 323 10.12 21.99 -13.74
C THR A 323 8.96 22.89 -14.17
N ARG A 324 8.18 22.48 -15.19
CA ARG A 324 6.99 23.22 -15.64
C ARG A 324 5.89 23.25 -14.59
N LEU A 325 5.65 22.13 -13.91
CA LEU A 325 4.68 22.06 -12.81
C LEU A 325 5.04 23.02 -11.68
N ARG A 326 6.33 23.08 -11.28
CA ARG A 326 6.81 24.04 -10.27
C ARG A 326 6.60 25.50 -10.69
N GLY A 327 6.67 25.80 -11.98
CA GLY A 327 6.35 27.12 -12.51
C GLY A 327 4.88 27.54 -12.32
N LEU A 328 3.98 26.61 -12.00
CA LEU A 328 2.59 26.92 -11.67
C LEU A 328 2.40 27.39 -10.23
N LEU A 329 3.38 27.19 -9.34
CA LEU A 329 3.22 27.42 -7.91
C LEU A 329 3.37 28.89 -7.53
N GLU A 330 2.52 29.33 -6.61
CA GLU A 330 2.68 30.60 -5.91
C GLU A 330 3.71 30.46 -4.77
N THR A 331 4.44 31.53 -4.44
CA THR A 331 5.39 31.55 -3.32
C THR A 331 4.76 31.05 -2.02
N ALA A 332 3.52 31.45 -1.74
CA ALA A 332 2.77 31.01 -0.56
C ALA A 332 2.43 29.51 -0.55
N GLN A 333 2.33 28.84 -1.71
CA GLN A 333 2.14 27.38 -1.76
C GLN A 333 3.46 26.65 -1.46
N ILE A 334 4.58 27.16 -1.97
CA ILE A 334 5.92 26.62 -1.70
C ILE A 334 6.22 26.69 -0.20
N GLU A 335 6.03 27.86 0.42
CA GLU A 335 6.27 28.06 1.85
C GLU A 335 5.38 27.14 2.72
N ARG A 336 4.10 27.00 2.37
CA ARG A 336 3.16 26.11 3.07
C ARG A 336 3.60 24.66 2.98
N TYR A 337 4.03 24.21 1.80
CA TYR A 337 4.54 22.85 1.61
C TYR A 337 5.81 22.60 2.44
N GLU A 338 6.77 23.52 2.43
CA GLU A 338 7.99 23.41 3.24
C GLU A 338 7.69 23.39 4.74
N ALA A 339 6.76 24.24 5.20
CA ALA A 339 6.33 24.27 6.60
C ALA A 339 5.73 22.92 7.01
N ARG A 340 4.85 22.34 6.18
CA ARG A 340 4.29 20.98 6.40
C ARG A 340 5.39 19.93 6.46
N LYS A 341 6.34 19.96 5.52
CA LYS A 341 7.43 18.98 5.45
C LYS A 341 8.37 19.05 6.65
N LYS A 342 8.61 20.23 7.21
CA LYS A 342 9.41 20.45 8.42
C LYS A 342 8.65 20.12 9.72
N GLY A 343 7.37 19.72 9.65
CA GLY A 343 6.53 19.50 10.82
C GLY A 343 6.14 20.79 11.56
N THR A 344 6.60 21.94 11.10
CA THR A 344 6.19 23.25 11.60
C THR A 344 4.80 23.56 11.09
N ARG A 345 3.79 23.39 11.95
CA ARG A 345 2.44 23.91 11.68
C ARG A 345 2.57 25.40 11.36
N PRO A 346 2.15 25.87 10.17
CA PRO A 346 2.23 27.29 9.86
C PRO A 346 1.40 28.05 10.89
N VAL A 347 2.04 28.95 11.63
CA VAL A 347 1.36 29.84 12.58
C VAL A 347 0.36 30.64 11.76
N ARG A 348 -0.92 30.32 11.93
CA ARG A 348 -2.02 30.97 11.21
C ARG A 348 -1.98 32.44 11.62
N LYS A 349 -1.32 33.30 10.83
CA LYS A 349 -1.33 34.74 11.04
C LYS A 349 -2.80 35.14 11.00
N LYS A 350 -3.35 35.45 12.17
CA LYS A 350 -4.72 35.94 12.35
C LYS A 350 -4.85 37.08 11.34
N PRO A 351 -5.80 37.02 10.38
CA PRO A 351 -5.92 38.06 9.38
C PRO A 351 -5.99 39.38 10.13
N ALA A 352 -5.06 40.28 9.82
CA ALA A 352 -5.02 41.61 10.42
C ALA A 352 -6.42 42.17 10.24
N GLU A 353 -7.10 42.34 11.36
CA GLU A 353 -8.43 42.89 11.46
C GLU A 353 -8.38 44.19 10.67
N LYS A 354 -8.95 44.17 9.45
CA LYS A 354 -9.14 45.39 8.66
C LYS A 354 -10.00 46.26 9.55
N LYS A 355 -9.37 47.17 10.30
CA LYS A 355 -10.04 48.31 10.92
C LYS A 355 -10.77 48.98 9.77
N SER A 356 -12.06 48.71 9.66
CA SER A 356 -12.99 49.55 8.93
C SER A 356 -12.95 50.89 9.63
N ALA A 357 -12.06 51.77 9.17
CA ALA A 357 -12.19 53.18 9.40
C ALA A 357 -13.52 53.58 8.77
N GLY A 358 -14.57 53.61 9.59
CA GLY A 358 -15.83 54.24 9.28
C GLY A 358 -15.55 55.70 9.02
N ALA A 359 -15.41 56.06 7.75
CA ALA A 359 -15.65 57.40 7.29
C ALA A 359 -17.17 57.52 7.10
N SER A 360 -17.82 58.04 8.13
CA SER A 360 -19.12 58.68 8.02
C SER A 360 -19.07 59.70 6.88
N ASN A 361 -19.92 59.54 5.87
CA ASN A 361 -20.33 60.68 5.07
C ASN A 361 -21.86 60.64 4.92
N VAL A 362 -22.50 61.45 5.77
CA VAL A 362 -23.89 61.87 5.71
C VAL A 362 -23.95 63.09 4.79
N GLY A 363 -24.86 63.09 3.82
CA GLY A 363 -25.09 64.20 2.87
C GLY A 363 -25.86 63.69 1.65
N THR A 364 -27.16 63.47 1.72
CA THR A 364 -28.26 64.44 1.53
C THR A 364 -28.61 64.71 0.06
N SER A 365 -29.90 64.48 -0.25
CA SER A 365 -30.80 65.08 -1.27
C SER A 365 -30.77 64.66 -2.76
N GLY A 366 -31.99 64.40 -3.25
CA GLY A 366 -32.45 64.49 -4.66
C GLY A 366 -32.30 63.18 -5.43
N GLU A 367 -33.23 62.68 -6.25
CA GLU A 367 -34.46 63.24 -6.79
C GLU A 367 -35.25 62.09 -7.47
N THR A 368 -36.54 62.33 -7.65
CA THR A 368 -37.59 61.50 -8.24
C THR A 368 -37.40 61.11 -9.71
N SER A 369 -37.91 59.94 -10.12
CA SER A 369 -38.55 59.62 -11.42
C SER A 369 -38.62 58.08 -11.57
N SER A 370 -39.74 57.40 -11.34
CA SER A 370 -40.85 57.20 -12.29
C SER A 370 -40.40 56.69 -13.66
N SER A 371 -40.68 55.42 -13.98
CA SER A 371 -41.23 55.00 -15.28
C SER A 371 -41.53 53.51 -15.26
N ALA A 372 -42.80 53.18 -15.46
CA ALA A 372 -43.31 51.86 -15.79
C ALA A 372 -43.04 51.50 -17.26
N GLY A 373 -43.26 50.23 -17.58
CA GLY A 373 -43.39 49.68 -18.94
C GLY A 373 -42.47 48.47 -19.13
N SER A 374 -42.92 47.29 -19.55
CA SER A 374 -44.23 46.74 -19.88
C SER A 374 -44.13 45.21 -19.81
#